data_AF-A0A7J3VEU6-F1
#
_entry.id   AF-A0A7J3VEU6-F1
#
_cell.length_a   1.000
_cell.length_b   1.000
_cell.length_c   1.000
_cell.angle_alpha   90.00
_cell.angle_beta   90.00
_cell.angle_gamma   90.00
#
_symmetry.space_group_name_H-M   'P 1'
#
loop_
_entity.id
_entity.type
_entity.pdbx_description
1 polymer ?
#
loop_
_entity_poly.entity_id
_entity_poly.type
_entity_poly.pdbx_seq_one_letter_code
_entity_poly.pdbx_strand_id
1 'polypeptide(L)'
;MKTTSQLLSHHQSLEETQAGYHSALAEKYPEHADVFNKLAKDNRRHMEMAQRAYREGVTDAFEVGFLAKELDPANYTLVEPSGDLATVVK
;
A
#
# COMPACT_ATOMS: atom_id res chain seq x y z
N MET A 1 -10.55 -1.81 -1.57
CA MET A 1 -9.22 -1.16 -1.54
C MET A 1 -9.15 -0.11 -2.64
N LYS A 2 -8.53 1.03 -2.37
CA LYS A 2 -8.44 2.18 -3.30
C LYS A 2 -7.02 2.72 -3.48
N THR A 3 -6.03 2.20 -2.76
CA THR A 3 -4.62 2.62 -2.92
C THR A 3 -3.70 1.42 -2.80
N THR A 4 -2.53 1.52 -3.41
CA THR A 4 -1.45 0.53 -3.25
C THR A 4 -1.02 0.43 -1.79
N SER A 5 -1.02 1.54 -1.03
CA SER A 5 -0.74 1.53 0.41
C SER A 5 -1.76 0.70 1.20
N GLN A 6 -3.06 0.78 0.88
CA GLN A 6 -4.09 -0.05 1.51
C GLN A 6 -3.92 -1.53 1.17
N LEU A 7 -3.56 -1.85 -0.09
CA LEU A 7 -3.26 -3.21 -0.51
C LEU A 7 -2.05 -3.76 0.25
N LEU A 8 -0.99 -2.96 0.38
CA LEU A 8 0.22 -3.34 1.10
C LEU A 8 -0.04 -3.56 2.60
N SER A 9 -0.80 -2.67 3.26
CA SER A 9 -1.15 -2.84 4.68
C SER A 9 -1.98 -4.11 4.92
N HIS A 10 -2.89 -4.44 4.00
CA HIS A 10 -3.64 -5.69 4.11
C HIS A 10 -2.75 -6.92 3.89
N HIS A 11 -1.85 -6.87 2.90
CA HIS A 11 -0.88 -7.94 2.68
C HIS A 11 0.00 -8.18 3.93
N GLN A 12 0.47 -7.11 4.58
CA GLN A 12 1.19 -7.22 5.85
C GLN A 12 0.38 -7.94 6.94
N SER A 13 -0.89 -7.57 7.08
CA SER A 13 -1.78 -8.24 8.04
C SER A 13 -1.95 -9.72 7.75
N LEU A 14 -2.01 -10.12 6.47
CA LEU A 14 -2.12 -11.52 6.08
C LEU A 14 -0.83 -12.29 6.39
N GLU A 15 0.33 -11.74 6.02
CA GLU A 15 1.63 -12.37 6.26
C GLU A 15 1.91 -12.54 7.77
N GLU A 16 1.62 -11.53 8.59
CA GLU A 16 1.80 -11.64 10.05
C GLU A 16 0.84 -12.68 10.66
N THR A 17 -0.41 -12.72 10.20
CA THR A 17 -1.40 -13.70 10.66
C THR A 17 -0.96 -15.13 10.31
N GLN A 18 -0.50 -15.34 9.08
CA GLN A 18 0.01 -16.64 8.63
C GLN A 18 1.26 -17.05 9.40
N ALA A 19 2.19 -16.11 9.64
CA ALA A 19 3.36 -16.37 10.47
C ALA A 19 2.98 -16.83 11.88
N GLY A 20 1.97 -16.18 12.48
CA GLY A 20 1.40 -16.58 13.77
C GLY A 20 0.82 -17.99 13.76
N TYR A 21 0.07 -18.35 12.72
CA TYR A 21 -0.46 -19.72 12.57
C TYR A 21 0.64 -20.76 12.43
N HIS A 22 1.68 -20.48 11.66
CA HIS A 22 2.82 -21.37 11.53
C HIS A 22 3.58 -21.52 12.86
N SER A 23 3.80 -20.44 13.61
CA SER A 23 4.39 -20.54 14.95
C SER A 23 3.53 -21.38 15.90
N ALA A 24 2.20 -21.19 15.90
CA ALA A 24 1.29 -22.00 16.70
C ALA A 24 1.28 -23.50 16.27
N LEU A 25 1.44 -23.79 14.98
CA LEU A 25 1.59 -25.15 14.48
C LEU A 25 2.93 -25.77 14.90
N ALA A 26 4.01 -24.99 14.97
CA ALA A 26 5.31 -25.45 15.47
C ALA A 26 5.23 -25.85 16.95
N GLU A 27 4.48 -25.10 17.77
CA GLU A 27 4.23 -25.45 19.17
C GLU A 27 3.36 -26.71 19.30
N LYS A 28 2.35 -26.85 18.43
CA LYS A 28 1.43 -27.98 18.45
C LYS A 28 2.05 -29.29 17.94
N TYR A 29 2.98 -29.21 17.00
CA TYR A 29 3.62 -30.36 16.34
C TYR A 29 5.15 -30.22 16.38
N PRO A 30 5.80 -30.48 17.54
CA PRO A 30 7.23 -30.29 17.73
C PRO A 30 8.11 -31.07 16.74
N GLU A 31 7.64 -32.21 16.25
CA GLU A 31 8.31 -33.06 15.25
C GLU A 31 8.43 -32.42 13.86
N HIS A 32 7.65 -31.37 13.60
CA HIS A 32 7.64 -30.59 12.36
C HIS A 32 7.92 -29.09 12.60
N ALA A 33 8.40 -28.76 13.81
CA ALA A 33 8.61 -27.38 14.22
C ALA A 33 9.61 -26.64 13.34
N ASP A 34 10.61 -27.33 12.79
CA ASP A 34 11.59 -26.75 11.87
C ASP A 34 10.93 -26.25 10.58
N VAL A 35 10.04 -27.04 9.99
CA VAL A 35 9.28 -26.69 8.78
C VAL A 35 8.35 -25.51 9.06
N PHE A 36 7.58 -25.57 10.15
CA PHE A 36 6.64 -24.51 10.47
C PHE A 36 7.33 -23.20 10.85
N ASN A 37 8.41 -23.25 11.63
CA ASN A 37 9.20 -22.05 11.93
C ASN A 37 9.84 -21.45 10.68
N LYS A 38 10.26 -22.29 9.71
CA LYS A 38 10.75 -21.81 8.41
C LYS A 38 9.65 -21.09 7.64
N LEU A 39 8.44 -21.64 7.56
CA LEU A 39 7.31 -20.97 6.91
C LEU A 39 6.99 -19.63 7.58
N ALA A 40 6.92 -19.58 8.92
CA ALA A 40 6.71 -18.35 9.67
C ALA A 40 7.79 -17.28 9.39
N LYS A 41 9.04 -17.71 9.17
CA LYS A 41 10.14 -16.82 8.79
C LYS A 41 10.00 -16.34 7.35
N ASP A 42 9.60 -17.22 6.43
CA ASP A 42 9.41 -16.88 5.03
C ASP A 42 8.25 -15.88 4.83
N ASN A 43 7.15 -16.00 5.59
CA ASN A 43 6.08 -14.99 5.62
C ASN A 43 6.61 -13.59 5.97
N ARG A 44 7.38 -13.47 7.05
CA ARG A 44 7.98 -12.18 7.46
C ARG A 44 8.95 -11.64 6.41
N ARG A 45 9.72 -12.52 5.76
CA ARG A 45 10.61 -12.14 4.66
C ARG A 45 9.81 -11.59 3.46
N HIS A 46 8.73 -12.24 3.06
CA HIS A 46 7.87 -11.77 1.96
C HIS A 46 7.23 -10.41 2.29
N MET A 47 6.74 -10.25 3.52
CA MET A 47 6.23 -8.97 4.01
C MET A 47 7.28 -7.85 3.87
N GLU A 48 8.51 -8.08 4.33
CA GLU A 48 9.60 -7.10 4.22
C GLU A 48 9.95 -6.80 2.76
N MET A 49 9.98 -7.82 1.89
CA MET A 49 10.27 -7.64 0.46
C MET A 49 9.21 -6.75 -0.21
N ALA A 50 7.93 -6.99 0.06
CA ALA A 50 6.84 -6.17 -0.47
C ALA A 50 6.91 -4.72 0.03
N GLN A 51 7.26 -4.53 1.32
CA GLN A 51 7.47 -3.19 1.88
C GLN A 51 8.63 -2.45 1.23
N ARG A 52 9.76 -3.13 1.03
CA ARG A 52 10.95 -2.55 0.37
C ARG A 52 10.64 -2.18 -1.07
N ALA A 53 10.06 -3.09 -1.84
CA ALA A 53 9.67 -2.83 -3.23
C ALA A 53 8.70 -1.65 -3.33
N TYR A 54 7.72 -1.54 -2.42
CA TYR A 54 6.83 -0.38 -2.37
C TYR A 54 7.57 0.91 -2.03
N ARG A 55 8.45 0.91 -1.02
CA ARG A 55 9.22 2.10 -0.62
C ARG A 55 10.18 2.53 -1.72
N GLU A 56 10.94 1.60 -2.29
CA GLU A 56 11.88 1.83 -3.41
C GLU A 56 11.14 2.37 -4.64
N GLY A 57 10.01 1.75 -5.02
CA GLY A 57 9.18 2.21 -6.14
C GLY A 57 8.53 3.58 -5.90
N VAL A 58 8.18 3.93 -4.66
CA VAL A 58 7.67 5.26 -4.29
C VAL A 58 8.79 6.30 -4.26
N THR A 59 10.02 5.94 -3.93
CA THR A 59 11.15 6.88 -3.84
C THR A 59 11.86 7.16 -5.18
N ASP A 60 11.80 6.25 -6.17
CA ASP A 60 12.68 6.33 -7.35
C ASP A 60 12.02 6.93 -8.61
N ALA A 61 10.68 6.88 -8.79
CA ALA A 61 10.04 7.42 -10.01
C ALA A 61 8.54 7.77 -9.93
N PHE A 62 7.86 7.59 -8.80
CA PHE A 62 6.42 7.86 -8.68
C PHE A 62 6.10 8.58 -7.37
N GLU A 63 6.10 9.92 -7.40
CA GLU A 63 5.26 10.66 -6.47
C GLU A 63 3.83 10.11 -6.61
N VAL A 64 3.29 9.70 -5.49
CA VAL A 64 1.98 9.10 -5.35
C VAL A 64 0.92 10.03 -5.94
N GLY A 65 0.34 9.66 -7.07
CA GLY A 65 -0.64 10.48 -7.80
C GLY A 65 -1.75 9.65 -8.41
N PHE A 66 -2.66 9.17 -7.56
CA PHE A 66 -3.98 8.62 -7.89
C PHE A 66 -4.08 7.35 -8.76
N LEU A 67 -5.04 6.49 -8.38
CA LEU A 67 -5.64 5.50 -9.28
C LEU A 67 -6.30 6.25 -10.44
N ALA A 68 -5.95 5.91 -11.67
CA ALA A 68 -6.81 5.46 -12.79
C ALA A 68 -8.17 6.16 -13.06
N LYS A 69 -8.55 7.22 -12.35
CA LYS A 69 -9.81 7.93 -12.52
C LYS A 69 -9.55 9.17 -13.34
N GLU A 70 -10.24 9.24 -14.47
CA GLU A 70 -10.12 10.29 -15.46
C GLU A 70 -10.38 11.66 -14.82
N LEU A 71 -9.45 12.59 -15.04
CA LEU A 71 -9.67 13.99 -14.71
C LEU A 71 -10.76 14.51 -15.64
N ASP A 72 -11.84 15.05 -15.08
CA ASP A 72 -12.90 15.71 -15.86
C ASP A 72 -12.48 17.16 -16.15
N PRO A 73 -12.18 17.52 -17.42
CA PRO A 73 -11.74 18.87 -17.79
C PRO A 73 -12.77 19.95 -17.46
N ALA A 74 -14.06 19.59 -17.33
CA ALA A 74 -15.11 20.54 -16.99
C ALA A 74 -14.88 21.20 -15.62
N ASN A 75 -14.25 20.49 -14.67
CA ASN A 75 -13.90 21.01 -13.34
C ASN A 75 -12.80 22.08 -13.37
N TYR A 76 -12.14 22.28 -14.50
CA TYR A 76 -10.99 23.18 -14.65
C TYR A 76 -11.23 24.24 -15.73
N THR A 77 -12.48 24.43 -16.16
CA THR A 77 -12.83 25.47 -17.14
C THR A 77 -12.53 26.84 -16.56
N LEU A 78 -11.68 27.60 -17.25
CA LEU A 78 -11.37 28.98 -16.87
C LEU A 78 -12.60 29.84 -17.15
N VAL A 79 -13.16 30.44 -16.10
CA VAL A 79 -14.21 31.45 -16.23
C VAL A 79 -13.51 32.80 -16.30
N GLU A 80 -13.63 33.50 -17.42
CA GLU A 80 -13.17 34.88 -17.49
C GLU A 80 -14.03 35.73 -16.54
N PRO A 81 -13.42 36.44 -15.58
CA PRO A 81 -14.17 37.28 -14.68
C PRO A 81 -14.77 38.44 -15.46
N SER A 82 -16.10 38.56 -15.45
CA SER A 82 -16.77 39.72 -16.03
C SER A 82 -16.79 40.87 -15.01
N GLY A 83 -16.02 41.92 -15.30
CA GLY A 83 -15.91 43.11 -14.44
C GLY A 83 -14.46 43.55 -14.26
N ASP A 84 -14.24 44.61 -13.46
CA ASP A 84 -12.89 45.03 -13.11
C ASP A 84 -12.21 44.00 -12.20
N LEU A 85 -11.08 43.46 -12.65
CA LEU A 85 -10.28 42.44 -11.96
C LEU A 85 -9.97 42.82 -10.50
N ALA A 86 -9.86 44.11 -10.17
CA ALA A 86 -9.60 44.58 -8.81
C ALA A 86 -10.76 44.32 -7.82
N THR A 87 -11.97 44.07 -8.33
CA THR A 87 -13.17 43.78 -7.52
C THR A 87 -13.56 42.31 -7.50
N VAL A 88 -13.13 41.53 -8.49
CA VAL A 88 -13.51 40.10 -8.63
C VAL A 88 -12.50 39.17 -7.95
N VAL A 89 -11.25 39.60 -7.76
CA VAL A 89 -10.21 38.81 -7.08
C VAL A 89 -10.02 39.36 -5.66
N LYS A 90 -10.65 38.73 -4.67
CA LYS A 90 -10.32 38.85 -3.25
C LYS A 90 -10.06 37.48 -2.67
#